data_AF-A0A9D2RGN5-F1
#
_entry.id   AF-A0A9D2RGN5-F1
#
_cell.length_a   1.000
_cell.length_b   1.000
_cell.length_c   1.000
_cell.angle_alpha   90.00
_cell.angle_beta   90.00
_cell.angle_gamma   90.00
#
_symmetry.space_group_name_H-M   'P 1'
#
loop_
_entity.id
_entity.type
_entity.pdbx_description
1 polymer ?
#
loop_
_entity_poly.entity_id
_entity_poly.type
_entity_poly.pdbx_seq_one_letter_code
_entity_poly.pdbx_strand_id
1 'polypeptide(L)'
;ILVMNLSLFGNMNHIQGAEIPTIQLLAGMSPWISTLFVMTLVCMIYSSAVSMFFSCCVRFAEPNTKQFRQLSVFVTFAGLGCSFIGFTKLVGTVYPLLGYVGFVIILGLLYYGVTHAGDRSKQSVQLYADQLYKKSY
;
A
#
# COMPACT_ATOMS: atom_id res chain seq x y z
N ILE A 1 9.05 -15.88 12.29
CA ILE A 1 8.44 -16.65 11.17
C ILE A 1 8.44 -18.15 11.44
N LEU A 2 9.59 -18.79 11.71
CA LEU A 2 9.62 -20.24 11.99
C LEU A 2 8.74 -20.67 13.17
N VAL A 3 8.88 -20.01 14.33
CA VAL A 3 8.05 -20.28 15.53
C VAL A 3 6.55 -20.12 15.23
N MET A 4 6.19 -19.07 14.49
CA MET A 4 4.80 -18.76 14.14
C MET A 4 4.18 -19.83 13.23
N ASN A 5 4.94 -20.32 12.24
CA ASN A 5 4.50 -21.40 11.37
C ASN A 5 4.36 -22.71 12.16
N LEU A 6 5.32 -23.06 13.02
CA LEU A 6 5.21 -24.23 13.90
C LEU A 6 3.97 -24.16 14.81
N SER A 7 3.69 -22.99 15.40
CA SER A 7 2.50 -22.78 16.24
C SER A 7 1.19 -22.93 15.47
N LEU A 8 1.12 -22.45 14.23
CA LEU A 8 -0.03 -22.64 13.33
C LEU A 8 -0.22 -24.13 12.98
N PHE A 9 0.85 -24.83 12.61
CA PHE A 9 0.79 -26.25 12.26
C PHE A 9 0.38 -27.11 13.47
N GLY A 10 0.91 -26.83 14.66
CA GLY A 10 0.58 -27.57 15.88
C GLY A 10 -0.87 -27.44 16.33
N ASN A 11 -1.55 -26.33 15.98
CA ASN A 11 -2.94 -26.07 16.33
C ASN A 11 -3.87 -26.04 15.11
N MET A 12 -3.43 -26.60 13.96
CA MET A 12 -4.11 -26.46 12.67
C MET A 12 -5.57 -26.93 12.71
N ASN A 13 -5.89 -27.95 13.52
CA ASN A 13 -7.27 -28.45 13.66
C ASN A 13 -8.26 -27.45 14.27
N HIS A 14 -7.79 -26.46 15.04
CA HIS A 14 -8.64 -25.47 15.70
C HIS A 14 -8.68 -24.11 14.97
N ILE A 15 -7.81 -23.90 13.99
CA ILE A 15 -7.59 -22.61 13.32
C ILE A 15 -7.95 -22.68 11.82
N GLN A 16 -8.24 -23.88 11.31
CA GLN A 16 -8.72 -24.08 9.95
C GLN A 16 -10.03 -23.32 9.72
N GLY A 17 -10.00 -22.36 8.79
CA GLY A 17 -11.14 -21.52 8.42
C GLY A 17 -11.16 -20.12 9.06
N ALA A 18 -10.24 -19.81 9.97
CA ALA A 18 -10.11 -18.45 10.49
C ALA A 18 -9.52 -17.51 9.42
N GLU A 19 -10.14 -16.35 9.21
CA GLU A 19 -9.67 -15.35 8.23
C GLU A 19 -8.27 -14.82 8.60
N ILE A 20 -7.99 -14.71 9.90
CA ILE A 20 -6.72 -14.26 10.45
C ILE A 20 -6.26 -15.26 11.53
N PRO A 21 -5.62 -16.38 11.14
CA PRO A 21 -5.29 -17.48 12.04
C PRO A 21 -4.35 -17.06 13.20
N THR A 22 -3.54 -16.02 12.98
CA THR A 22 -2.68 -15.43 14.01
C THR A 22 -3.46 -14.82 15.17
N ILE A 23 -4.60 -14.17 14.92
CA ILE A 23 -5.41 -13.57 15.98
C ILE A 23 -6.11 -14.67 16.78
N GLN A 24 -6.61 -15.69 16.09
CA GLN A 24 -7.21 -16.87 16.71
C GLN A 24 -6.22 -17.62 17.61
N LEU A 25 -4.95 -17.72 17.19
CA LEU A 25 -3.87 -18.26 18.01
C LEU A 25 -3.66 -17.45 19.29
N LEU A 26 -3.64 -16.13 19.19
CA LEU A 26 -3.47 -15.24 20.36
C LEU A 26 -4.65 -15.34 21.33
N ALA A 27 -5.87 -15.50 20.81
CA ALA A 27 -7.07 -15.73 21.63
C ALA A 27 -6.99 -17.03 22.43
N GLY A 28 -6.36 -18.08 21.87
CA GLY A 28 -6.12 -19.34 22.55
C GLY A 28 -5.08 -19.27 23.68
N MET A 29 -4.20 -18.26 23.69
CA MET A 29 -3.23 -18.04 24.77
C MET A 29 -3.80 -17.20 25.90
N SER A 30 -4.38 -16.04 25.57
CA SER A 30 -5.05 -15.17 26.53
C SER A 30 -6.00 -14.20 25.81
N PRO A 31 -7.29 -14.11 26.21
CA PRO A 31 -8.27 -13.21 25.59
C PRO A 31 -7.85 -11.73 25.61
N TRP A 32 -7.11 -11.31 26.64
CA TRP A 32 -6.63 -9.94 26.79
C TRP A 32 -5.61 -9.56 25.71
N ILE A 33 -4.70 -10.49 25.40
CA ILE A 33 -3.64 -10.26 24.41
C ILE A 33 -4.24 -10.16 23.01
N SER A 34 -5.20 -11.03 22.68
CA SER A 34 -5.93 -10.99 21.42
C SER A 34 -6.64 -9.65 21.22
N THR A 35 -7.32 -9.16 22.25
CA THR A 35 -8.07 -7.89 22.20
C THR A 35 -7.15 -6.70 21.94
N LEU A 36 -6.02 -6.62 22.65
CA LEU A 36 -5.01 -5.57 22.42
C LEU A 36 -4.41 -5.65 21.01
N PHE A 37 -4.20 -6.86 20.50
CA PHE A 37 -3.63 -7.07 19.18
C PHE A 37 -4.59 -6.63 18.07
N VAL A 38 -5.87 -6.99 18.15
CA VAL A 38 -6.92 -6.51 17.23
C VAL A 38 -7.00 -4.98 17.26
N MET A 39 -7.00 -4.38 18.45
CA MET A 39 -7.08 -2.91 18.58
C MET A 39 -5.87 -2.21 17.94
N THR A 40 -4.67 -2.78 18.13
CA THR A 40 -3.45 -2.26 17.49
C THR A 40 -3.51 -2.39 15.97
N LEU A 41 -3.96 -3.53 15.45
CA LEU A 41 -4.11 -3.75 14.00
C LEU A 41 -5.10 -2.77 13.38
N VAL A 42 -6.26 -2.55 14.02
CA VAL A 42 -7.24 -1.57 13.54
C VAL A 42 -6.62 -0.17 13.50
N CYS A 43 -5.86 0.21 14.53
CA CYS A 43 -5.19 1.51 14.58
C CYS A 43 -4.16 1.68 13.44
N MET A 44 -3.34 0.67 13.16
CA MET A 44 -2.37 0.68 12.06
C MET A 44 -3.04 0.75 10.68
N ILE A 45 -4.10 -0.04 10.46
CA ILE A 45 -4.84 -0.06 9.21
C ILE A 45 -5.54 1.28 8.99
N TYR A 46 -6.16 1.83 10.04
CA TYR A 46 -6.83 3.13 9.97
C TYR A 46 -5.86 4.24 9.58
N SER A 47 -4.70 4.32 10.25
CA SER A 47 -3.67 5.32 9.94
C SER A 47 -3.18 5.22 8.48
N SER A 48 -2.95 4.00 7.99
CA SER A 48 -2.54 3.76 6.60
C SER A 48 -3.65 4.08 5.59
N ALA A 49 -4.91 3.75 5.91
CA ALA A 49 -6.05 4.02 5.04
C ALA A 49 -6.31 5.52 4.90
N VAL A 50 -6.29 6.27 6.02
CA VAL A 50 -6.51 7.72 6.01
C VAL A 50 -5.47 8.44 5.17
N SER A 51 -4.18 8.08 5.34
CA SER A 51 -3.10 8.67 4.54
C SER A 51 -3.26 8.38 3.05
N MET A 52 -3.58 7.14 2.67
CA MET A 52 -3.80 6.77 1.27
C MET A 52 -5.04 7.43 0.65
N PHE A 53 -6.16 7.50 1.37
CA PHE A 53 -7.36 8.17 0.89
C PHE A 53 -7.12 9.66 0.66
N PHE A 54 -6.39 10.30 1.58
CA PHE A 54 -6.00 11.69 1.42
C PHE A 54 -5.11 11.89 0.18
N SER A 55 -4.05 11.09 0.04
CA SER A 55 -3.15 11.15 -1.13
C SER A 55 -3.89 10.87 -2.45
N CYS A 56 -4.88 9.97 -2.44
CA CYS A 56 -5.73 9.71 -3.60
C CYS A 56 -6.56 10.95 -3.96
N CYS A 57 -7.22 11.58 -2.97
CA CYS A 57 -8.05 12.75 -3.22
C CYS A 57 -7.25 13.95 -3.77
N VAL A 58 -6.07 14.22 -3.22
CA VAL A 58 -5.20 15.33 -3.65
C VAL A 58 -4.70 15.14 -5.09
N ARG A 59 -4.58 13.90 -5.57
CA ARG A 59 -4.14 13.60 -6.94
C ARG A 59 -5.20 13.90 -7.99
N PHE A 60 -6.48 13.92 -7.62
CA PHE A 60 -7.59 14.16 -8.53
C PHE A 60 -8.26 15.53 -8.36
N ALA A 61 -8.11 16.17 -7.20
CA ALA A 61 -8.68 17.49 -6.93
C ALA A 61 -7.72 18.36 -6.11
N GLU A 62 -7.64 19.64 -6.44
CA GLU A 62 -6.85 20.60 -5.66
C GLU A 62 -7.43 20.76 -4.24
N PRO A 63 -6.57 20.80 -3.21
CA PRO A 63 -7.00 21.01 -1.83
C PRO A 63 -7.78 22.33 -1.70
N ASN A 64 -8.83 22.35 -0.87
CA ASN A 64 -9.78 23.45 -0.67
C ASN A 64 -10.83 23.73 -1.77
N THR A 65 -10.95 22.89 -2.80
CA THR A 65 -12.06 23.01 -3.76
C THR A 65 -13.32 22.24 -3.31
N LYS A 66 -14.51 22.68 -3.76
CA LYS A 66 -15.78 21.93 -3.53
C LYS A 66 -15.71 20.50 -4.08
N GLN A 67 -14.91 20.29 -5.14
CA GLN A 67 -14.67 18.99 -5.76
C GLN A 67 -13.91 18.04 -4.83
N PHE A 68 -12.90 18.52 -4.09
CA PHE A 68 -12.17 17.73 -3.09
C PHE A 68 -13.10 17.15 -2.02
N ARG A 69 -14.03 17.97 -1.51
CA ARG A 69 -15.00 17.53 -0.49
C ARG A 69 -15.95 16.45 -1.03
N GLN A 70 -16.44 16.62 -2.26
CA GLN A 70 -17.32 15.63 -2.90
C GLN A 70 -16.59 14.32 -3.19
N LEU A 71 -15.34 14.40 -3.68
CA LEU A 71 -14.51 13.25 -3.97
C LEU A 71 -14.18 12.45 -2.69
N SER A 72 -13.80 13.14 -1.61
CA SER A 72 -13.51 12.50 -0.32
C SER A 72 -14.72 11.71 0.20
N VAL A 73 -15.92 12.30 0.15
CA VAL A 73 -17.16 11.62 0.54
C VAL A 73 -17.41 10.40 -0.34
N PHE A 74 -17.28 10.55 -1.67
CA PHE A 74 -17.46 9.44 -2.61
C PHE A 74 -16.49 8.28 -2.36
N VAL A 75 -15.21 8.58 -2.16
CA VAL A 75 -14.16 7.60 -1.88
C VAL A 75 -14.41 6.89 -0.55
N THR A 76 -14.85 7.60 0.49
CA THR A 76 -15.23 6.98 1.77
C THR A 76 -16.41 6.03 1.60
N PHE A 77 -17.46 6.41 0.86
CA PHE A 77 -18.59 5.51 0.59
C PHE A 77 -18.17 4.31 -0.26
N ALA A 78 -17.31 4.49 -1.24
CA ALA A 78 -16.76 3.39 -2.03
C ALA A 78 -15.93 2.42 -1.16
N GLY A 79 -15.08 2.95 -0.28
CA GLY A 79 -14.29 2.15 0.67
C GLY A 79 -15.16 1.38 1.68
N LEU A 80 -16.24 2.01 2.15
CA LEU A 80 -17.26 1.36 2.99
C LEU A 80 -17.95 0.23 2.22
N GLY A 81 -18.32 0.46 0.95
CA GLY A 81 -18.87 -0.56 0.06
C GLY A 81 -17.94 -1.77 -0.11
N CYS A 82 -16.64 -1.53 -0.31
CA CYS A 82 -15.64 -2.58 -0.40
C CYS A 82 -15.48 -3.40 0.89
N SER A 83 -15.80 -2.84 2.05
CA SER A 83 -15.69 -3.54 3.34
C SER A 83 -16.71 -4.68 3.49
N PHE A 84 -17.82 -4.66 2.74
CA PHE A 84 -18.82 -5.73 2.75
C PHE A 84 -18.39 -6.99 1.98
N ILE A 85 -17.32 -6.94 1.18
CA ILE A 85 -16.84 -8.06 0.34
C ILE A 85 -16.16 -9.16 1.19
N GLY A 86 -15.80 -8.85 2.44
CA GLY A 86 -15.08 -9.75 3.35
C GLY A 86 -13.56 -9.66 3.19
N PHE A 87 -12.82 -9.76 4.30
CA PHE A 87 -11.38 -9.48 4.35
C PHE A 87 -10.58 -10.44 3.45
N THR A 88 -10.84 -11.75 3.54
CA THR A 88 -10.10 -12.77 2.77
C THR A 88 -10.27 -12.60 1.26
N LYS A 89 -11.49 -12.31 0.79
CA LYS A 89 -11.75 -12.08 -0.64
C LYS A 89 -11.10 -10.79 -1.11
N LEU A 90 -11.16 -9.73 -0.31
CA LEU A 90 -10.55 -8.45 -0.63
C LEU A 90 -9.04 -8.57 -0.75
N VAL A 91 -8.38 -9.13 0.27
CA VAL A 91 -6.92 -9.33 0.25
C VAL A 91 -6.49 -10.27 -0.87
N GLY A 92 -7.21 -11.37 -1.06
CA GLY A 92 -6.94 -12.37 -2.10
C GLY A 92 -7.10 -11.85 -3.53
N THR A 93 -7.76 -10.70 -3.74
CA THR A 93 -7.94 -10.09 -5.07
C THR A 93 -7.10 -8.82 -5.23
N VAL A 94 -7.14 -7.93 -4.24
CA VAL A 94 -6.45 -6.64 -4.28
C VAL A 94 -4.93 -6.80 -4.26
N TYR A 95 -4.37 -7.71 -3.45
CA TYR A 95 -2.92 -7.88 -3.38
C TYR A 95 -2.32 -8.41 -4.70
N PRO A 96 -2.88 -9.45 -5.34
CA PRO A 96 -2.43 -9.85 -6.67
C PRO A 96 -2.60 -8.75 -7.72
N LEU A 97 -3.72 -8.03 -7.70
CA LEU A 97 -4.00 -6.98 -8.67
C LEU A 97 -3.00 -5.82 -8.57
N LEU A 98 -2.72 -5.36 -7.35
CA LEU A 98 -1.67 -4.36 -7.10
C LEU A 98 -0.29 -4.89 -7.52
N GLY A 99 -0.02 -6.18 -7.31
CA GLY A 99 1.19 -6.84 -7.78
C GLY A 99 1.35 -6.77 -9.30
N TYR A 100 0.30 -7.05 -10.07
CA TYR A 100 0.33 -6.95 -11.53
C TYR A 100 0.55 -5.51 -12.01
N VAL A 101 -0.15 -4.53 -11.42
CA VAL A 101 0.05 -3.10 -11.76
C VAL A 101 1.48 -2.66 -11.45
N GLY A 102 2.00 -3.01 -10.27
CA GLY A 102 3.37 -2.70 -9.89
C GLY A 102 4.39 -3.35 -10.82
N PHE A 103 4.16 -4.61 -11.21
CA PHE A 103 5.01 -5.34 -12.14
C PHE A 103 5.08 -4.65 -13.51
N VAL A 104 3.93 -4.19 -14.05
CA VAL A 104 3.89 -3.44 -15.31
C VAL A 104 4.66 -2.13 -15.20
N ILE A 105 4.51 -1.39 -14.10
CA ILE A 105 5.26 -0.13 -13.87
C ILE A 105 6.76 -0.40 -13.78
N ILE A 106 7.19 -1.44 -13.06
CA ILE A 106 8.59 -1.82 -12.94
C ILE A 106 9.17 -2.17 -14.30
N LEU A 107 8.48 -2.98 -15.11
CA LEU A 107 8.91 -3.30 -16.48
C LEU A 107 9.02 -2.04 -17.34
N GLY A 108 8.05 -1.13 -17.25
CA GLY A 108 8.09 0.15 -17.96
C GLY A 108 9.28 1.02 -17.54
N LEU A 109 9.56 1.10 -16.24
CA LEU A 109 10.71 1.84 -15.70
C LEU A 109 12.04 1.22 -16.09
N LEU A 110 12.14 -0.12 -16.13
CA LEU A 110 13.34 -0.82 -16.60
C LEU A 110 13.55 -0.57 -18.09
N TYR A 111 12.49 -0.69 -18.90
CA TYR A 111 12.57 -0.39 -20.32
C TYR A 111 13.00 1.06 -20.59
N TYR A 112 12.36 2.03 -19.92
CA TYR A 112 12.70 3.44 -20.02
C TYR A 112 14.13 3.70 -19.53
N GLY A 113 14.52 3.09 -18.40
CA GLY A 113 15.84 3.23 -17.82
C GLY A 113 16.95 2.72 -18.73
N VAL A 114 16.74 1.60 -19.42
CA VAL A 114 17.71 1.03 -20.38
C VAL A 114 17.77 1.83 -21.67
N THR A 115 16.62 2.27 -22.21
CA THR A 115 16.58 3.06 -23.46
C THR A 115 17.10 4.48 -23.30
N HIS A 116 16.81 5.15 -22.18
CA HIS A 116 17.17 6.56 -21.94
C HIS A 116 18.41 6.73 -21.05
N ALA A 117 19.15 5.66 -20.75
CA ALA A 117 20.45 5.77 -20.07
C ALA A 117 21.45 6.62 -20.87
N GLY A 118 21.39 6.58 -22.21
CA GLY A 118 22.28 7.34 -23.10
C GLY A 118 21.99 8.83 -23.18
N ASP A 119 20.73 9.26 -23.08
CA ASP A 119 20.37 10.68 -23.18
C ASP A 119 20.56 11.44 -21.86
N ARG A 120 20.41 10.76 -20.71
CA ARG A 120 20.67 11.38 -19.40
C ARG A 120 22.12 11.83 -19.22
N SER A 121 23.08 11.14 -19.83
CA SER A 121 24.50 11.53 -19.76
C SER A 121 24.80 12.75 -20.63
N LYS A 122 24.15 12.88 -21.80
CA LYS A 122 24.31 14.05 -22.67
C LYS A 122 23.69 15.30 -22.05
N GLN A 123 22.48 15.15 -21.49
CA GLN A 123 21.75 16.26 -20.87
C GLN A 123 22.45 16.79 -19.60
N SER A 124 23.06 15.91 -18.79
CA SER A 124 23.83 16.34 -17.63
C SER A 124 25.11 17.07 -18.03
N VAL A 125 25.86 16.57 -19.02
CA VAL A 125 27.07 17.24 -19.55
C VAL A 125 26.75 18.63 -20.12
N GLN A 126 25.62 18.77 -20.82
CA GLN A 126 25.19 20.04 -21.40
C GLN A 126 24.75 21.05 -20.32
N LEU A 127 24.10 20.60 -19.25
CA LEU A 127 23.81 21.41 -18.06
C LEU A 127 25.09 21.89 -17.35
N TYR A 128 26.11 21.04 -17.23
CA TYR A 128 27.41 21.45 -16.67
C TYR A 128 28.12 22.46 -17.58
N ALA A 129 28.06 22.29 -18.90
CA ALA A 129 28.65 23.23 -19.87
C ALA A 129 27.99 24.62 -19.80
N ASP A 130 26.66 24.70 -19.74
CA ASP A 130 25.94 25.96 -19.57
C ASP A 130 26.25 26.64 -18.23
N GLN A 131 26.42 25.86 -17.15
CA GLN A 131 26.82 26.42 -15.85
C GLN A 131 28.25 26.98 -15.85
N LEU A 132 29.18 26.32 -16.52
CA LEU A 132 30.55 26.82 -16.67
C LEU A 132 30.60 28.10 -17.51
N TYR A 133 29.80 28.15 -18.57
CA TYR A 133 29.69 29.35 -19.40
C TYR A 133 29.12 30.54 -18.62
N LYS A 134 28.11 30.31 -17.77
CA LYS A 134 27.48 31.36 -16.95
C LYS A 134 28.33 31.84 -15.77
N LYS A 135 29.33 31.07 -15.35
CA LYS A 135 30.25 31.43 -14.24
C LYS A 135 31.48 32.21 -14.69
N SER A 136 31.74 32.26 -16.01
CA SER A 136 32.90 32.95 -16.59
C SER A 136 32.64 34.40 -17.03
N TYR A 137 31.44 34.92 -16.77
CA TYR A 137 31.02 36.32 -16.89
C TYR A 137 30.52 36.82 -15.53
#